data_AF-A0A5B6YYI1-F1
#
_entry.id   AF-A0A5B6YYI1-F1
#
_cell.length_a   1.000
_cell.length_b   1.000
_cell.length_c   1.000
_cell.angle_alpha   90.00
_cell.angle_beta   90.00
_cell.angle_gamma   90.00
#
_symmetry.space_group_name_H-M   'P 1'
#
loop_
_entity.id
_entity.type
_entity.pdbx_description
1 polymer ?
#
loop_
_entity_poly.entity_id
_entity_poly.type
_entity_poly.pdbx_seq_one_letter_code
_entity_poly.pdbx_strand_id
1 'polypeptide(L)'
;RHDDPVIFMGADVTHPHPLDDFSPSVAAVVGSVNWPAANKYVSRMRSQKHRQEIIQDLSAMVGEILDDFYQELSKLPKRIIFFRDGVSETQFYKVLQEELQAIKAACSRFPGYKPPITFAVVQKRHHTRLFPNETDSSSTRNQLFDENVPPGTVVDSVITHPREFDFYL
;
A
#
# COMPACT_ATOMS: atom_id res chain seq x y z
N ARG A 1 -18.07 -16.90 14.16
CA ARG A 1 -17.55 -17.18 12.81
C ARG A 1 -16.12 -16.65 12.81
N HIS A 2 -15.11 -17.48 12.56
CA HIS A 2 -13.76 -16.96 12.37
C HIS A 2 -13.68 -16.42 10.96
N ASP A 3 -13.29 -15.15 10.82
CA ASP A 3 -13.14 -14.52 9.53
C ASP A 3 -12.07 -15.24 8.70
N ASP A 4 -12.32 -15.34 7.40
CA ASP A 4 -11.38 -15.92 6.44
C ASP A 4 -10.04 -15.16 6.46
N PRO A 5 -8.89 -15.85 6.37
CA PRO A 5 -7.58 -15.20 6.42
C PRO A 5 -7.39 -14.13 5.34
N VAL A 6 -6.88 -12.97 5.74
CA VAL A 6 -6.50 -11.87 4.84
C VAL A 6 -5.01 -11.61 4.99
N ILE A 7 -4.35 -11.28 3.89
CA ILE A 7 -2.97 -10.78 3.91
C ILE A 7 -2.95 -9.30 3.57
N PHE A 8 -2.24 -8.53 4.39
CA PHE A 8 -1.92 -7.13 4.13
C PHE A 8 -0.49 -7.04 3.62
N MET A 9 -0.32 -6.43 2.47
CA MET A 9 0.97 -6.20 1.85
C MET A 9 1.23 -4.70 1.70
N GLY A 10 2.48 -4.30 1.88
CA GLY A 10 2.95 -2.95 1.65
C GLY A 10 4.13 -2.97 0.69
N ALA A 11 4.18 -2.05 -0.25
CA ALA A 11 5.25 -1.96 -1.24
C ALA A 11 5.70 -0.51 -1.45
N ASP A 12 7.01 -0.32 -1.58
CA ASP A 12 7.66 0.96 -1.83
C ASP A 12 8.89 0.78 -2.72
N VAL A 13 9.24 1.85 -3.44
CA VAL A 13 10.49 1.95 -4.18
C VAL A 13 11.23 3.20 -3.74
N THR A 14 12.46 3.00 -3.27
CA THR A 14 13.36 4.10 -2.94
C THR A 14 14.35 4.31 -4.09
N HIS A 15 14.44 5.55 -4.56
CA HIS A 15 15.42 5.98 -5.54
C HIS A 15 16.66 6.58 -4.88
N PRO A 16 17.83 6.52 -5.53
CA PRO A 16 19.02 7.23 -5.07
C PRO A 16 18.82 8.76 -5.13
N HIS A 17 19.79 9.49 -4.58
CA HIS A 17 19.79 10.95 -4.56
C HIS A 17 19.57 11.54 -5.97
N PRO A 18 18.91 12.70 -6.13
CA PRO A 18 18.61 13.26 -7.44
C PRO A 18 19.80 13.48 -8.39
N LEU A 19 21.00 13.65 -7.84
CA LEU A 19 22.27 13.86 -8.57
C LEU A 19 23.07 12.58 -8.81
N ASP A 20 22.54 11.43 -8.40
CA ASP A 20 23.13 10.13 -8.68
C ASP A 20 22.45 9.56 -9.93
N ASP A 21 23.22 9.25 -10.96
CA ASP A 21 22.74 8.75 -12.24
C ASP A 21 22.98 7.23 -12.44
N PHE A 22 23.57 6.56 -11.45
CA PHE A 22 24.07 5.19 -11.60
C PHE A 22 23.48 4.22 -10.58
N SER A 23 23.28 4.67 -9.33
CA SER A 23 22.85 3.78 -8.27
C SER A 23 21.49 3.17 -8.57
N PRO A 24 21.28 1.89 -8.25
CA PRO A 24 20.00 1.24 -8.50
C PRO A 24 18.89 1.82 -7.62
N SER A 25 17.65 1.64 -8.05
CA SER A 25 16.51 1.79 -7.14
C SER A 25 16.32 0.51 -6.34
N VAL A 26 15.74 0.62 -5.15
CA VAL A 26 15.50 -0.53 -4.28
C VAL A 26 14.00 -0.66 -4.04
N ALA A 27 13.44 -1.79 -4.44
CA ALA A 27 12.05 -2.14 -4.15
C ALA A 27 11.99 -2.98 -2.87
N ALA A 28 11.00 -2.70 -2.03
CA ALA A 28 10.68 -3.50 -0.85
C ALA A 28 9.20 -3.87 -0.86
N VAL A 29 8.90 -5.12 -0.52
CA VAL A 29 7.53 -5.61 -0.31
C VAL A 29 7.49 -6.32 1.03
N VAL A 30 6.51 -5.97 1.85
CA VAL A 30 6.22 -6.64 3.13
C VAL A 30 4.86 -7.32 3.07
N GLY A 31 4.67 -8.36 3.86
CA GLY A 31 3.38 -9.03 4.01
C GLY A 31 3.15 -9.55 5.40
N SER A 32 1.92 -9.39 5.91
CA SER A 32 1.50 -9.95 7.20
C SER A 32 1.46 -11.47 7.12
N VAL A 33 2.00 -12.21 8.10
CA VAL A 33 2.05 -13.69 8.07
C VAL A 33 1.15 -14.36 9.10
N ASN A 34 0.54 -13.60 10.01
CA ASN A 34 -0.37 -14.14 11.02
C ASN A 34 -1.77 -13.54 10.93
N TRP A 35 -2.78 -14.38 11.13
CA TRP A 35 -4.19 -14.00 11.12
C TRP A 35 -4.88 -14.54 12.39
N PRO A 36 -5.78 -13.79 13.05
CA PRO A 36 -6.34 -12.49 12.66
C PRO A 36 -5.57 -11.25 13.14
N ALA A 37 -4.51 -11.42 13.93
CA ALA A 37 -3.82 -10.28 14.53
C ALA A 37 -3.07 -9.39 13.53
N ALA A 38 -2.61 -9.93 12.40
CA ALA A 38 -1.91 -9.19 11.34
C ALA A 38 -0.80 -8.25 11.84
N ASN A 39 -0.01 -8.69 12.82
CA ASN A 39 1.01 -7.89 13.49
C ASN A 39 2.43 -8.42 13.32
N LYS A 40 2.61 -9.53 12.58
CA LYS A 40 3.92 -10.06 12.16
C LYS A 40 4.07 -9.90 10.67
N TYR A 41 5.16 -9.28 10.23
CA TYR A 41 5.45 -9.04 8.82
C TYR A 41 6.78 -9.65 8.42
N VAL A 42 6.82 -10.24 7.23
CA VAL A 42 8.04 -10.62 6.52
C VAL A 42 8.33 -9.60 5.43
N SER A 43 9.59 -9.46 5.04
CA SER A 43 10.00 -8.53 3.99
C SER A 43 10.74 -9.26 2.86
N ARG A 44 10.65 -8.71 1.65
CA ARG A 44 11.47 -9.05 0.49
C ARG A 44 11.97 -7.75 -0.12
N MET A 45 13.23 -7.72 -0.55
CA MET A 45 13.85 -6.55 -1.16
C MET A 45 14.56 -6.96 -2.46
N ARG A 46 14.52 -6.08 -3.47
CA ARG A 46 15.17 -6.29 -4.76
C ARG A 46 15.82 -4.99 -5.22
N SER A 47 17.04 -5.10 -5.72
CA SER A 47 17.66 -4.02 -6.48
C SER A 47 17.09 -4.04 -7.89
N GLN A 48 16.74 -2.88 -8.41
CA GLN A 48 16.18 -2.72 -9.75
C GLN A 48 16.84 -1.55 -10.48
N LYS A 49 16.55 -1.43 -11.78
CA LYS A 49 17.17 -0.41 -12.64
C LYS A 49 17.06 0.99 -12.03
N HIS A 50 18.07 1.83 -12.28
CA HIS A 50 18.09 3.23 -11.88
C HIS A 50 16.77 3.95 -12.23
N ARG A 51 16.16 4.59 -11.22
CA ARG A 51 14.87 5.31 -11.30
C ARG A 51 13.72 4.53 -11.93
N GLN A 52 13.72 3.21 -11.78
CA GLN A 52 12.59 2.37 -12.14
C GLN A 52 11.58 2.43 -11.00
N GLU A 53 10.37 2.95 -11.24
CA GLU A 53 9.30 2.96 -10.22
C GLU A 53 8.56 1.62 -10.15
N ILE A 54 8.27 0.99 -11.30
CA ILE A 54 7.52 -0.27 -11.33
C ILE A 54 8.39 -1.39 -10.77
N ILE A 55 7.87 -2.13 -9.79
CA ILE A 55 8.60 -3.22 -9.12
C ILE A 55 8.77 -4.41 -10.08
N GLN A 56 10.00 -4.63 -10.56
CA GLN A 56 10.26 -5.60 -11.63
C GLN A 56 10.04 -7.05 -11.16
N ASP A 57 10.49 -7.39 -9.96
CA ASP A 57 10.46 -8.74 -9.40
C ASP A 57 9.24 -9.00 -8.49
N LEU A 58 8.18 -8.19 -8.62
CA LEU A 58 7.04 -8.22 -7.71
C LEU A 58 6.39 -9.60 -7.62
N SER A 59 6.26 -10.31 -8.74
CA SER A 59 5.66 -11.66 -8.78
C SER A 59 6.42 -12.66 -7.91
N ALA A 60 7.76 -12.62 -7.95
CA ALA A 60 8.59 -13.48 -7.12
C ALA A 60 8.47 -13.10 -5.64
N MET A 61 8.57 -11.81 -5.33
CA MET A 61 8.47 -11.29 -3.95
C MET A 61 7.12 -11.64 -3.31
N VAL A 62 6.01 -11.43 -4.02
CA VAL A 62 4.66 -11.77 -3.54
C VAL A 62 4.52 -13.28 -3.36
N GLY A 63 5.04 -14.08 -4.30
CA GLY A 63 5.00 -15.53 -4.20
C GLY A 63 5.75 -16.06 -2.98
N GLU A 64 6.95 -15.55 -2.70
CA GLU A 64 7.73 -15.89 -1.51
C GLU A 64 7.00 -15.51 -0.21
N ILE A 65 6.30 -14.37 -0.18
CA ILE A 65 5.50 -13.95 0.98
C ILE A 65 4.26 -14.85 1.15
N LEU A 66 3.63 -15.28 0.06
CA LEU A 66 2.52 -16.23 0.11
C LEU A 66 2.98 -17.61 0.61
N ASP A 67 4.20 -18.03 0.26
CA ASP A 67 4.83 -19.24 0.79
C ASP A 67 5.01 -19.12 2.33
N ASP A 68 5.54 -17.99 2.83
CA ASP A 68 5.69 -17.72 4.27
C ASP A 68 4.32 -17.74 5.00
N PHE A 69 3.30 -17.10 4.42
CA PHE A 69 1.95 -17.09 4.98
C PHE A 69 1.36 -18.51 5.07
N TYR A 70 1.57 -19.32 4.02
CA TYR A 70 1.12 -20.71 3.99
C TYR A 70 1.84 -21.56 5.03
N GLN A 71 3.14 -21.33 5.26
CA GLN A 71 3.90 -22.03 6.30
C GLN A 71 3.34 -21.74 7.70
N GLU A 72 2.98 -20.49 7.99
CA GLU A 72 2.45 -20.09 9.30
C GLU A 72 1.00 -20.53 9.53
N LEU A 73 0.13 -20.48 8.51
CA LEU A 73 -1.31 -20.68 8.68
C LEU A 73 -1.87 -21.96 8.04
N SER A 74 -1.03 -22.70 7.30
CA SER A 74 -1.42 -23.88 6.51
C SER A 74 -2.59 -23.61 5.56
N LYS A 75 -2.80 -22.35 5.19
CA LYS A 75 -3.89 -21.84 4.37
C LYS A 75 -3.39 -20.65 3.56
N LEU A 76 -3.87 -20.52 2.33
CA LEU A 76 -3.68 -19.30 1.55
C LEU A 76 -4.70 -18.24 1.95
N PRO A 77 -4.35 -16.95 1.88
CA PRO A 77 -5.27 -15.87 2.23
C PRO A 77 -6.45 -15.82 1.24
N LYS A 78 -7.66 -15.60 1.72
CA LYS A 78 -8.84 -15.46 0.86
C LYS A 78 -8.93 -14.09 0.20
N ARG A 79 -8.22 -13.08 0.70
CA ARG A 79 -8.13 -11.74 0.12
C ARG A 79 -6.71 -11.19 0.27
N ILE A 80 -6.29 -10.40 -0.71
CA ILE A 80 -5.02 -9.66 -0.68
C ILE A 80 -5.35 -8.17 -0.65
N ILE A 81 -4.87 -7.45 0.36
CA ILE A 81 -4.91 -5.99 0.43
C ILE A 81 -3.49 -5.47 0.21
N PHE A 82 -3.27 -4.76 -0.89
CA PHE A 82 -1.96 -4.33 -1.33
C PHE A 82 -1.87 -2.80 -1.31
N PHE A 83 -1.02 -2.25 -0.43
CA PHE A 83 -0.74 -0.83 -0.32
C PHE A 83 0.53 -0.49 -1.07
N ARG A 84 0.45 0.42 -2.03
CA ARG A 84 1.57 0.86 -2.86
C ARG A 84 1.92 2.32 -2.58
N ASP A 85 3.05 2.58 -1.94
CA ASP A 85 3.56 3.94 -1.67
C ASP A 85 4.25 4.54 -2.90
N GLY A 86 4.58 5.83 -2.93
CA GLY A 86 5.58 6.38 -3.85
C GLY A 86 5.16 6.62 -5.31
N VAL A 87 3.94 6.28 -5.70
CA VAL A 87 3.48 6.42 -7.09
C VAL A 87 2.86 7.79 -7.35
N SER A 88 3.27 8.46 -8.44
CA SER A 88 2.62 9.68 -8.91
C SER A 88 1.33 9.40 -9.68
N GLU A 89 0.36 10.32 -9.67
CA GLU A 89 -0.93 10.15 -10.37
C GLU A 89 -0.75 9.76 -11.85
N THR A 90 0.21 10.39 -12.53
CA THR A 90 0.53 10.11 -13.95
C THR A 90 0.97 8.68 -14.22
N GLN A 91 1.40 7.95 -13.19
CA GLN A 91 1.88 6.57 -13.28
C GLN A 91 0.87 5.54 -12.78
N PHE A 92 -0.26 5.95 -12.18
CA PHE A 92 -1.23 5.05 -11.55
C PHE A 92 -1.67 3.92 -12.47
N TYR A 93 -2.14 4.24 -13.67
CA TYR A 93 -2.66 3.23 -14.58
C TYR A 93 -1.59 2.20 -14.99
N LYS A 94 -0.38 2.68 -15.29
CA LYS A 94 0.73 1.82 -15.71
C LYS A 94 1.21 0.92 -14.57
N VAL A 95 1.41 1.49 -13.37
CA VAL A 95 1.81 0.75 -12.18
C VAL A 95 0.74 -0.27 -11.81
N LEU A 96 -0.54 0.13 -11.78
CA LEU A 96 -1.64 -0.79 -11.50
C LEU A 96 -1.66 -1.94 -12.49
N GLN A 97 -1.57 -1.67 -13.80
CA GLN A 97 -1.64 -2.71 -14.82
C GLN A 97 -0.49 -3.73 -14.69
N GLU A 98 0.75 -3.26 -14.55
CA GLU A 98 1.93 -4.14 -14.48
C GLU A 98 2.02 -4.87 -13.13
N GLU A 99 1.85 -4.16 -12.01
CA GLU A 99 1.99 -4.73 -10.67
C GLU A 99 0.81 -5.64 -10.29
N LEU A 100 -0.42 -5.30 -10.67
CA LEU A 100 -1.57 -6.19 -10.46
C LEU A 100 -1.41 -7.49 -11.24
N GLN A 101 -0.88 -7.42 -12.46
CA GLN A 101 -0.61 -8.61 -13.26
C GLN A 101 0.48 -9.47 -12.62
N ALA A 102 1.51 -8.86 -12.03
CA ALA A 102 2.55 -9.56 -11.29
C ALA A 102 1.99 -10.27 -10.03
N ILE A 103 1.12 -9.61 -9.26
CA ILE A 103 0.44 -10.21 -8.10
C ILE A 103 -0.42 -11.40 -8.53
N LYS A 104 -1.17 -11.28 -9.63
CA LYS A 104 -1.97 -12.37 -10.20
C LYS A 104 -1.09 -13.54 -10.66
N ALA A 105 0.06 -13.24 -11.27
CA ALA A 105 1.03 -14.25 -11.69
C ALA A 105 1.60 -15.01 -10.48
N ALA A 106 1.92 -14.32 -9.39
CA ALA A 106 2.34 -14.95 -8.13
C ALA A 106 1.26 -15.90 -7.60
N CYS A 107 0.00 -15.48 -7.61
CA CYS A 107 -1.14 -16.31 -7.18
C CYS A 107 -1.31 -17.56 -8.06
N SER A 108 -1.06 -17.46 -9.37
CA SER A 108 -1.23 -18.60 -10.30
C SER A 108 -0.26 -19.77 -10.06
N ARG A 109 0.79 -19.58 -9.25
CA ARG A 109 1.65 -20.67 -8.78
C ARG A 109 0.89 -21.70 -7.95
N PHE A 110 -0.23 -21.30 -7.35
CA PHE A 110 -1.09 -22.16 -6.54
C PHE A 110 -2.32 -22.60 -7.35
N PRO A 111 -2.51 -23.90 -7.61
CA PRO A 111 -3.62 -24.39 -8.44
C PRO A 111 -4.99 -23.94 -7.92
N GLY A 112 -5.78 -23.30 -8.80
CA GLY A 112 -7.13 -22.83 -8.48
C GLY A 112 -7.20 -21.59 -7.59
N TYR A 113 -6.07 -21.01 -7.19
CA TYR A 113 -6.02 -19.85 -6.31
C TYR A 113 -6.21 -18.54 -7.07
N LYS A 114 -7.36 -17.89 -6.88
CA LYS A 114 -7.72 -16.62 -7.51
C LYS A 114 -8.37 -15.69 -6.48
N PRO A 115 -7.62 -15.19 -5.48
CA PRO A 115 -8.19 -14.31 -4.46
C PRO A 115 -8.61 -12.98 -5.08
N PRO A 116 -9.68 -12.33 -4.59
CA PRO A 116 -9.88 -10.90 -4.83
C PRO A 116 -8.69 -10.10 -4.28
N ILE A 117 -8.29 -9.10 -5.04
CA ILE A 117 -7.16 -8.21 -4.73
C ILE A 117 -7.70 -6.78 -4.65
N THR A 118 -7.44 -6.11 -3.53
CA THR A 118 -7.62 -4.67 -3.39
C THR A 118 -6.25 -4.02 -3.53
N PHE A 119 -6.11 -3.12 -4.50
CA PHE A 119 -4.89 -2.37 -4.75
C PHE A 119 -5.14 -0.90 -4.39
N ALA A 120 -4.43 -0.40 -3.38
CA ALA A 120 -4.57 0.96 -2.88
C ALA A 120 -3.23 1.68 -3.02
N VAL A 121 -3.21 2.77 -3.79
CA VAL A 121 -2.05 3.66 -3.85
C VAL A 121 -2.10 4.61 -2.65
N VAL A 122 -0.96 4.77 -1.98
CA VAL A 122 -0.80 5.66 -0.81
C VAL A 122 0.11 6.80 -1.21
N GLN A 123 -0.40 8.03 -1.18
CA GLN A 123 0.38 9.23 -1.46
C GLN A 123 0.53 10.06 -0.19
N LYS A 124 1.70 9.99 0.46
CA LYS A 124 1.97 10.74 1.71
C LYS A 124 2.50 12.15 1.47
N ARG A 125 3.00 12.44 0.26
CA ARG A 125 3.64 13.70 -0.11
C ARG A 125 2.82 14.37 -1.21
N HIS A 126 1.84 15.17 -0.81
CA HIS A 126 0.96 15.94 -1.70
C HIS A 126 0.83 17.39 -1.23
N HIS A 127 0.13 18.22 -2.02
CA HIS A 127 -0.09 19.64 -1.73
C HIS A 127 -1.40 19.95 -0.99
N THR A 128 -2.31 18.98 -0.85
CA THR A 128 -3.54 19.13 -0.05
C THR A 128 -3.21 19.30 1.44
N ARG A 129 -3.87 20.25 2.10
CA ARG A 129 -3.77 20.51 3.55
C ARG A 129 -5.18 20.67 4.12
N LEU A 130 -5.44 20.07 5.28
CA LEU A 130 -6.72 20.13 5.97
C LEU A 130 -6.56 20.95 7.24
N PHE A 131 -7.52 21.83 7.51
CA PHE A 131 -7.52 22.72 8.66
C PHE A 131 -8.84 22.59 9.43
N PRO A 132 -8.82 22.66 10.77
CA PRO A 132 -10.05 22.75 11.57
C PRO A 132 -10.87 24.00 11.19
N ASN A 133 -12.20 23.90 11.26
CA ASN A 133 -13.07 25.06 11.05
C ASN A 133 -13.22 25.84 12.37
N GLU A 134 -12.76 27.09 12.40
CA GLU A 134 -12.76 27.96 13.59
C GLU A 134 -14.17 28.37 14.07
N THR A 135 -15.18 28.24 13.22
CA THR A 135 -16.55 28.70 13.54
C THR A 135 -17.34 27.76 14.47
N ASP A 136 -16.78 26.60 14.83
CA ASP A 136 -17.47 25.63 15.68
C ASP A 136 -17.26 25.92 17.17
N SER A 137 -18.10 26.81 17.71
CA SER A 137 -18.08 27.30 19.11
C SER A 137 -18.26 26.23 20.20
N SER A 138 -18.58 24.97 19.84
CA SER A 138 -18.58 23.83 20.77
C SER A 138 -17.19 23.26 21.05
N SER A 139 -16.14 23.72 20.35
CA SER A 139 -14.74 23.39 20.63
C SER A 139 -14.18 24.21 21.81
N THR A 140 -14.99 24.39 22.87
CA THR A 140 -14.49 24.87 24.17
C THR A 140 -13.75 23.72 24.87
N ARG A 141 -12.50 23.47 24.48
CA ARG A 141 -11.43 22.94 25.36
C ARG A 141 -10.08 22.85 24.61
N ASN A 142 -9.14 23.67 25.12
CA ASN A 142 -7.70 23.66 24.89
C ASN A 142 -7.20 24.37 23.63
N GLN A 143 -7.23 25.71 23.67
CA GLN A 143 -6.56 26.67 22.77
C GLN A 143 -5.01 26.64 22.83
N LEU A 144 -4.42 25.48 23.10
CA LEU A 144 -2.97 25.29 23.06
C LEU A 144 -2.75 23.84 22.59
N PHE A 145 -2.10 23.67 21.44
CA PHE A 145 -1.22 22.53 21.07
C PHE A 145 -1.46 21.72 19.77
N ASP A 146 -2.44 21.98 18.90
CA ASP A 146 -2.34 21.42 17.53
C ASP A 146 -3.10 22.26 16.49
N GLU A 147 -2.37 22.77 15.48
CA GLU A 147 -2.95 23.45 14.32
C GLU A 147 -3.46 22.44 13.26
N ASN A 148 -3.30 21.14 13.52
CA ASN A 148 -3.73 20.06 12.62
C ASN A 148 -5.14 19.55 12.96
N VAL A 149 -5.78 18.94 11.98
CA VAL A 149 -7.00 18.13 12.19
C VAL A 149 -6.68 16.90 13.06
N PRO A 150 -7.63 16.39 13.86
CA PRO A 150 -7.40 15.23 14.73
C PRO A 150 -7.06 13.96 13.92
N PRO A 151 -6.23 13.05 14.46
CA PRO A 151 -5.93 11.78 13.79
C PRO A 151 -7.21 10.97 13.57
N GLY A 152 -7.34 10.38 12.38
CA GLY A 152 -8.57 9.69 11.96
C GLY A 152 -9.58 10.59 11.26
N THR A 153 -9.24 11.86 10.98
CA THR A 153 -10.04 12.72 10.10
C THR A 153 -10.06 12.15 8.69
N VAL A 154 -11.26 11.84 8.18
CA VAL A 154 -11.46 11.33 6.81
C VAL A 154 -12.11 12.40 5.95
N VAL A 155 -11.60 12.59 4.73
CA VAL A 155 -12.26 13.40 3.70
C VAL A 155 -12.38 12.58 2.41
N ASP A 156 -13.61 12.19 2.08
CA ASP A 156 -13.94 11.36 0.91
C ASP A 156 -14.87 12.07 -0.10
N SER A 157 -15.14 13.36 0.12
CA SER A 157 -16.07 14.15 -0.69
C SER A 157 -15.53 15.54 -1.02
N VAL A 158 -16.11 16.17 -2.04
CA VAL A 158 -15.85 17.54 -2.53
C VAL A 158 -14.48 17.75 -3.17
N ILE A 159 -13.40 17.39 -2.47
CA ILE A 159 -12.00 17.59 -2.90
C ILE A 159 -11.32 16.30 -3.39
N THR A 160 -12.06 15.19 -3.42
CA THR A 160 -11.65 13.90 -3.98
C THR A 160 -11.92 13.82 -5.48
N HIS A 161 -11.38 12.78 -6.14
CA HIS A 161 -11.55 12.59 -7.56
C HIS A 161 -13.04 12.39 -7.92
N PRO A 162 -13.57 13.08 -8.94
CA PRO A 162 -15.01 13.07 -9.24
C PRO A 162 -15.56 11.74 -9.77
N ARG A 163 -14.69 10.76 -10.08
CA ARG A 163 -15.05 9.48 -10.71
C ARG A 163 -14.31 8.26 -10.18
N GLU A 164 -13.20 8.47 -9.46
CA GLU A 164 -12.36 7.37 -8.98
C GLU A 164 -12.64 7.17 -7.49
N PHE A 165 -12.06 6.14 -6.90
CA PHE A 165 -12.25 5.84 -5.49
C PHE A 165 -11.01 6.24 -4.70
N ASP A 166 -11.02 7.47 -4.19
CA ASP A 166 -9.97 8.06 -3.34
C ASP A 166 -10.56 8.71 -2.09
N PHE A 167 -9.72 8.89 -1.08
CA PHE A 167 -10.03 9.59 0.16
C PHE A 167 -8.73 10.04 0.84
N TYR A 168 -8.83 11.05 1.70
CA TYR A 168 -7.78 11.47 2.63
C TYR A 168 -8.03 10.88 4.01
N LEU A 169 -6.97 10.47 4.70
CA LEU A 169 -6.94 9.97 6.08
C LEU A 169 -5.62 10.36 6.76
#